data_AF-R7S6W8-F1
#
_entry.id   AF-R7S6W8-F1
#
_cell.length_a   1.000
_cell.length_b   1.000
_cell.length_c   1.000
_cell.angle_alpha   90.00
_cell.angle_beta   90.00
_cell.angle_gamma   90.00
#
_symmetry.space_group_name_H-M   'P 1'
#
loop_
_entity.id
_entity.type
_entity.pdbx_description
1 polymer ?
#
loop_
_entity_poly.entity_id
_entity_poly.type
_entity_poly.pdbx_seq_one_letter_code
_entity_poly.pdbx_strand_id
1 'polypeptide(L)'
;MSSVFSLRALRPIASTSALGPSTSRRAATGVRRCAAGASARRGISQSAAPQKALPFALNTTRSETAQGEDASGVRHDGKMLRMIMFGKPGAGKGTLTARLVKKYDIVSMSTGDLLRQHIAEKTEVGLLAESIVASGGLLPDDIMLKVVTSKLDLLQNRHWILDGFPRTVGQGKLLDDHLSARGTPLSLVVNLDVPDSVILSRISDRWVHLSSGRVYNLSYNPPKVAGHDDETGEPLTKRPDDNPEIFARRLEQFYASTSPLLAHYSALAAGTGAAATRVVTLSGSTSDEIWPQLEGTVRAHFSGVRERPEVKRRHSLSDAVLAQERREKGKVLQRA
;
A
#
# COMPACT_ATOMS: atom_id res chain seq x y z
N MET A 1 27.77 -38.12 -46.67
CA MET A 1 28.74 -37.45 -45.78
C MET A 1 28.10 -37.46 -44.38
N SER A 2 28.16 -38.58 -43.65
CA SER A 2 29.22 -38.95 -42.67
C SER A 2 29.33 -37.84 -41.59
N SER A 3 29.13 -38.02 -40.29
CA SER A 3 29.39 -39.12 -39.33
C SER A 3 28.64 -38.77 -38.02
N VAL A 4 27.80 -39.61 -37.40
CA VAL A 4 28.07 -40.59 -36.32
C VAL A 4 29.18 -40.19 -35.32
N PHE A 5 28.84 -40.16 -34.01
CA PHE A 5 29.59 -40.56 -32.77
C PHE A 5 28.95 -39.84 -31.56
N SER A 6 28.16 -40.46 -30.68
CA SER A 6 28.40 -41.50 -29.64
C SER A 6 28.91 -40.98 -28.27
N LEU A 7 28.16 -41.41 -27.25
CA LEU A 7 28.24 -41.30 -25.77
C LEU A 7 29.61 -41.07 -25.10
N ARG A 8 29.58 -40.35 -23.97
CA ARG A 8 29.99 -40.92 -22.66
C ARG A 8 29.60 -40.06 -21.45
N ALA A 9 28.93 -40.71 -20.49
CA ALA A 9 28.78 -40.27 -19.10
C ALA A 9 30.04 -40.62 -18.30
N LEU A 10 30.45 -39.76 -17.36
CA LEU A 10 31.29 -40.14 -16.21
C LEU A 10 30.87 -39.37 -14.96
N ARG A 11 30.79 -40.12 -13.86
CA ARG A 11 30.33 -39.81 -12.50
C ARG A 11 31.52 -39.32 -11.62
N PRO A 12 31.29 -38.95 -10.33
CA PRO A 12 32.06 -37.96 -9.60
C PRO A 12 33.31 -38.53 -8.89
N ILE A 13 34.18 -37.63 -8.44
CA ILE A 13 35.33 -37.95 -7.58
C ILE A 13 35.05 -37.43 -6.17
N ALA A 14 35.07 -38.34 -5.21
CA ALA A 14 35.27 -38.10 -3.78
C ALA A 14 36.50 -38.90 -3.34
N SER A 15 37.33 -38.34 -2.46
CA SER A 15 38.33 -39.05 -1.63
C SER A 15 39.10 -38.00 -0.78
N THR A 16 38.91 -37.91 0.55
CA THR A 16 39.74 -38.51 1.66
C THR A 16 41.20 -38.01 1.69
N SER A 17 41.88 -37.65 2.77
CA SER A 17 41.85 -37.89 4.25
C SER A 17 42.91 -36.94 4.89
N ALA A 18 42.90 -36.50 6.17
CA ALA A 18 43.36 -37.17 7.41
C ALA A 18 43.29 -36.11 8.57
N LEU A 19 42.74 -36.32 9.79
CA LEU A 19 43.24 -37.01 11.01
C LEU A 19 44.72 -36.72 11.35
N GLY A 20 45.18 -36.22 12.51
CA GLY A 20 44.70 -35.88 13.88
C GLY A 20 45.91 -35.23 14.64
N PRO A 21 46.15 -35.39 15.96
CA PRO A 21 45.31 -35.21 17.16
C PRO A 21 45.98 -34.40 18.33
N SER A 22 45.18 -34.14 19.39
CA SER A 22 45.56 -34.01 20.83
C SER A 22 46.30 -32.70 21.29
N THR A 23 46.19 -32.14 22.51
CA THR A 23 45.84 -32.63 23.85
C THR A 23 45.50 -31.46 24.83
N SER A 24 44.48 -31.68 25.68
CA SER A 24 44.41 -31.50 27.17
C SER A 24 44.93 -30.25 27.93
N ARG A 25 44.04 -29.61 28.72
CA ARG A 25 44.03 -29.48 30.23
C ARG A 25 42.93 -28.47 30.68
N ARG A 26 41.84 -28.85 31.36
CA ARG A 26 41.58 -28.96 32.83
C ARG A 26 42.05 -27.80 33.74
N ALA A 27 41.08 -27.08 34.32
CA ALA A 27 40.93 -26.70 35.75
C ALA A 27 39.62 -25.87 35.87
N ALA A 28 38.53 -26.29 36.52
CA ALA A 28 38.28 -26.50 37.95
C ALA A 28 38.09 -25.21 38.79
N THR A 29 36.93 -25.17 39.47
CA THR A 29 36.57 -24.50 40.74
C THR A 29 36.42 -22.98 40.83
N GLY A 30 35.28 -22.54 41.40
CA GLY A 30 35.09 -21.16 41.83
C GLY A 30 33.67 -20.77 42.25
N VAL A 31 33.08 -21.45 43.24
CA VAL A 31 31.91 -20.96 43.97
C VAL A 31 32.28 -19.69 44.73
N ARG A 32 31.56 -18.57 44.50
CA ARG A 32 31.42 -17.50 45.50
C ARG A 32 30.02 -16.87 45.44
N ARG A 33 29.24 -17.17 46.49
CA ARG A 33 28.16 -16.32 47.01
C ARG A 33 28.77 -15.15 47.77
N CYS A 34 28.26 -13.94 47.55
CA CYS A 34 28.14 -12.82 48.51
C CYS A 34 27.08 -11.89 47.91
N ALA A 35 25.87 -11.84 48.47
CA ALA A 35 25.46 -11.05 49.63
C ALA A 35 25.19 -9.58 49.29
N ALA A 36 23.88 -9.28 49.30
CA ALA A 36 23.17 -8.02 49.48
C ALA A 36 23.99 -6.74 49.73
N GLY A 37 23.76 -5.76 48.86
CA GLY A 37 23.91 -4.33 49.15
C GLY A 37 22.62 -3.61 48.75
N ALA A 38 21.83 -3.25 49.75
CA ALA A 38 20.64 -2.41 49.59
C ALA A 38 21.05 -0.99 49.18
N SER A 39 20.40 -0.43 48.17
CA SER A 39 20.33 1.03 48.03
C SER A 39 18.95 1.45 47.52
N ALA A 40 18.48 2.52 48.13
CA ALA A 40 17.12 3.00 48.19
C ALA A 40 16.56 3.49 46.84
N ARG A 41 15.34 3.04 46.57
CA ARG A 41 14.16 3.82 46.12
C ARG A 41 14.43 5.18 45.45
N ARG A 42 14.18 5.25 44.14
CA ARG A 42 13.29 6.26 43.53
C ARG A 42 12.43 5.58 42.47
N GLY A 43 11.23 5.17 42.88
CA GLY A 43 10.19 4.77 41.94
C GLY A 43 9.64 6.02 41.28
N ILE A 44 9.83 6.14 39.98
CA ILE A 44 9.00 7.01 39.15
C ILE A 44 7.84 6.12 38.71
N SER A 45 6.71 6.23 39.40
CA SER A 45 5.45 5.69 38.91
C SER A 45 5.04 6.51 37.68
N GLN A 46 5.24 5.98 36.49
CA GLN A 46 4.43 6.36 35.35
C GLN A 46 3.44 5.23 35.09
N SER A 47 2.31 5.32 35.79
CA SER A 47 1.08 4.67 35.36
C SER A 47 0.59 5.38 34.10
N ALA A 48 1.20 5.08 32.96
CA ALA A 48 0.59 5.38 31.67
C ALA A 48 -0.41 4.25 31.40
N ALA A 49 -1.69 4.52 31.68
CA ALA A 49 -2.79 3.70 31.18
C ALA A 49 -2.60 3.49 29.67
N PRO A 50 -2.88 2.29 29.11
CA PRO A 50 -2.84 2.10 27.67
C PRO A 50 -3.87 3.03 27.06
N GLN A 51 -3.41 4.14 26.48
CA GLN A 51 -4.26 5.00 25.69
C GLN A 51 -4.77 4.15 24.54
N LYS A 52 -6.08 3.85 24.53
CA LYS A 52 -6.78 3.39 23.34
C LYS A 52 -6.52 4.41 22.24
N ALA A 53 -5.58 4.09 21.35
CA ALA A 53 -5.26 4.90 20.19
C ALA A 53 -6.36 4.75 19.12
N LEU A 54 -6.55 5.83 18.37
CA LEU A 54 -7.69 6.13 17.51
C LEU A 54 -7.85 5.13 16.35
N PRO A 55 -9.09 4.92 15.84
CA PRO A 55 -9.34 4.00 14.76
C PRO A 55 -8.69 4.45 13.45
N PHE A 56 -8.20 3.48 12.68
CA PHE A 56 -7.79 3.57 11.27
C PHE A 56 -8.53 4.70 10.52
N ALA A 57 -7.79 5.73 10.11
CA ALA A 57 -8.29 6.71 9.18
C ALA A 57 -8.35 6.04 7.79
N LEU A 58 -9.51 5.46 7.46
CA LEU A 58 -9.97 5.49 6.07
C LEU A 58 -9.79 6.95 5.61
N ASN A 59 -9.27 7.21 4.42
CA ASN A 59 -9.21 8.55 3.83
C ASN A 59 -10.65 9.11 3.69
N THR A 60 -11.18 9.59 4.80
CA THR A 60 -12.50 10.12 5.04
C THR A 60 -12.24 11.36 5.86
N THR A 61 -12.03 12.48 5.19
CA THR A 61 -12.08 13.77 5.88
C THR A 61 -13.47 13.92 6.47
N ARG A 62 -13.54 14.05 7.81
CA ARG A 62 -14.76 14.23 8.60
C ARG A 62 -15.75 15.17 7.90
N SER A 63 -16.94 14.65 7.58
CA SER A 63 -18.15 15.45 7.47
C SER A 63 -18.91 15.25 8.76
N GLU A 64 -19.00 16.29 9.58
CA GLU A 64 -19.82 16.28 10.79
C GLU A 64 -21.31 16.18 10.44
N THR A 65 -22.00 15.33 11.20
CA THR A 65 -23.44 15.32 11.51
C THR A 65 -24.41 15.83 10.43
N ALA A 66 -25.04 14.89 9.73
CA ALA A 66 -26.40 15.05 9.24
C ALA A 66 -27.20 13.81 9.67
N GLN A 67 -27.80 13.89 10.86
CA GLN A 67 -29.05 13.20 11.12
C GLN A 67 -30.09 13.92 10.26
N GLY A 68 -30.45 13.29 9.16
CA GLY A 68 -31.47 13.75 8.22
C GLY A 68 -31.95 12.52 7.48
N GLU A 69 -33.15 12.08 7.82
CA GLU A 69 -33.88 11.03 7.12
C GLU A 69 -34.17 11.51 5.69
N ASP A 70 -33.29 11.18 4.75
CA ASP A 70 -33.62 11.35 3.33
C ASP A 70 -34.52 10.18 2.89
N ALA A 71 -35.81 10.35 3.17
CA ALA A 71 -36.92 9.66 2.55
C ALA A 71 -37.08 10.08 1.08
N SER A 72 -36.04 9.91 0.27
CA SER A 72 -36.14 9.97 -1.19
C SER A 72 -35.56 8.69 -1.78
N GLY A 73 -36.47 7.80 -2.17
CA GLY A 73 -36.17 6.53 -2.84
C GLY A 73 -35.60 6.74 -4.24
N VAL A 74 -34.42 7.35 -4.35
CA VAL A 74 -33.62 7.31 -5.56
C VAL A 74 -32.92 5.96 -5.57
N ARG A 75 -33.56 4.98 -6.24
CA ARG A 75 -32.91 3.72 -6.60
C ARG A 75 -31.73 4.07 -7.50
N HIS A 76 -30.52 4.06 -6.95
CA HIS A 76 -29.30 4.10 -7.75
C HIS A 76 -29.20 2.76 -8.49
N ASP A 77 -29.64 2.74 -9.74
CA ASP A 77 -29.44 1.63 -10.69
C ASP A 77 -27.96 1.58 -11.19
N GLY A 78 -27.05 2.19 -10.44
CA GLY A 78 -25.64 2.34 -10.78
C GLY A 78 -24.82 1.18 -10.24
N LYS A 79 -24.15 0.45 -11.14
CA LYS A 79 -23.17 -0.59 -10.79
C LYS A 79 -22.16 -0.03 -9.76
N MET A 80 -22.04 -0.66 -8.59
CA MET A 80 -21.07 -0.23 -7.58
C MET A 80 -19.64 -0.51 -8.04
N LEU A 81 -18.78 0.51 -7.99
CA LEU A 81 -17.33 0.36 -8.18
C LEU A 81 -16.69 -0.42 -7.03
N ARG A 82 -16.36 -1.67 -7.29
CA ARG A 82 -15.53 -2.58 -6.49
C ARG A 82 -14.32 -2.95 -7.34
N MET A 83 -13.19 -2.32 -7.03
CA MET A 83 -12.04 -2.31 -7.91
C MET A 83 -10.79 -2.90 -7.27
N ILE A 84 -10.02 -3.67 -8.03
CA ILE A 84 -8.67 -4.12 -7.66
C ILE A 84 -7.65 -3.49 -8.61
N MET A 85 -6.52 -3.04 -8.05
CA MET A 85 -5.37 -2.55 -8.82
C MET A 85 -4.20 -3.52 -8.75
N PHE A 86 -3.86 -4.08 -9.91
CA PHE A 86 -2.63 -4.84 -10.16
C PHE A 86 -1.56 -3.98 -10.82
N GLY A 87 -0.32 -4.43 -10.66
CA GLY A 87 0.84 -3.83 -11.27
C GLY A 87 2.07 -4.08 -10.43
N LYS A 88 3.23 -4.02 -11.08
CA LYS A 88 4.53 -4.23 -10.46
C LYS A 88 4.75 -3.26 -9.28
N PRO A 89 5.61 -3.61 -8.30
CA PRO A 89 6.06 -2.65 -7.28
C PRO A 89 6.61 -1.41 -7.99
N GLY A 90 6.22 -0.19 -7.57
CA GLY A 90 6.66 1.06 -8.25
C GLY A 90 5.90 1.46 -9.53
N ALA A 91 4.90 0.67 -9.97
CA ALA A 91 4.06 1.03 -11.13
C ALA A 91 3.20 2.30 -10.95
N GLY A 92 3.06 2.81 -9.72
CA GLY A 92 2.31 4.04 -9.43
C GLY A 92 0.86 3.81 -8.99
N LYS A 93 0.51 2.59 -8.54
CA LYS A 93 -0.82 2.24 -8.02
C LYS A 93 -1.33 3.25 -6.98
N GLY A 94 -0.61 3.41 -5.87
CA GLY A 94 -0.98 4.36 -4.81
C GLY A 94 -1.16 5.82 -5.30
N THR A 95 -0.35 6.28 -6.26
CA THR A 95 -0.51 7.62 -6.87
C THR A 95 -1.84 7.73 -7.62
N LEU A 96 -2.17 6.75 -8.46
CA LEU A 96 -3.41 6.73 -9.23
C LEU A 96 -4.63 6.54 -8.32
N THR A 97 -4.53 5.67 -7.31
CA THR A 97 -5.55 5.50 -6.28
C THR A 97 -5.80 6.80 -5.53
N ALA A 98 -4.76 7.51 -5.10
CA ALA A 98 -4.89 8.79 -4.42
C ALA A 98 -5.56 9.85 -5.30
N ARG A 99 -5.25 9.89 -6.61
CA ARG A 99 -5.94 10.76 -7.56
C ARG A 99 -7.42 10.41 -7.70
N LEU A 100 -7.77 9.12 -7.79
CA LEU A 100 -9.18 8.67 -7.83
C LEU A 100 -9.93 9.05 -6.55
N VAL A 101 -9.38 8.77 -5.37
CA VAL A 101 -10.00 9.09 -4.07
C VAL A 101 -10.14 10.59 -3.86
N LYS A 102 -9.20 11.39 -4.37
CA LYS A 102 -9.29 12.86 -4.30
C LYS A 102 -10.43 13.39 -5.15
N LYS A 103 -10.64 12.83 -6.35
CA LYS A 103 -11.65 13.29 -7.29
C LYS A 103 -13.04 12.72 -7.01
N TYR A 104 -13.13 11.49 -6.55
CA TYR A 104 -14.39 10.75 -6.43
C TYR A 104 -14.64 10.29 -4.98
N ASP A 105 -15.92 10.07 -4.62
CA ASP A 105 -16.28 9.49 -3.32
C ASP A 105 -16.04 7.97 -3.31
N ILE A 106 -14.76 7.61 -3.33
CA ILE A 106 -14.26 6.24 -3.31
C ILE A 106 -13.39 6.08 -2.07
N VAL A 107 -13.51 4.92 -1.43
CA VAL A 107 -12.65 4.50 -0.31
C VAL A 107 -11.52 3.63 -0.85
N SER A 108 -10.27 3.96 -0.54
CA SER A 108 -9.15 3.07 -0.87
C SER A 108 -8.67 2.28 0.33
N MET A 109 -8.16 1.09 0.07
CA MET A 109 -7.47 0.26 1.04
C MET A 109 -6.19 -0.27 0.41
N SER A 110 -5.05 0.21 0.90
CA SER A 110 -3.72 -0.27 0.56
C SER A 110 -3.30 -1.31 1.60
N THR A 111 -3.17 -2.56 1.17
CA THR A 111 -2.73 -3.63 2.09
C THR A 111 -1.30 -3.45 2.55
N GLY A 112 -0.44 -2.87 1.71
CA GLY A 112 0.94 -2.55 2.08
C GLY A 112 1.01 -1.52 3.20
N ASP A 113 0.19 -0.46 3.13
CA ASP A 113 0.18 0.57 4.18
C ASP A 113 -0.54 0.08 5.44
N LEU A 114 -1.60 -0.72 5.29
CA LEU A 114 -2.27 -1.39 6.41
C LEU A 114 -1.33 -2.30 7.21
N LEU A 115 -0.50 -3.10 6.53
CA LEU A 115 0.51 -3.92 7.19
C LEU A 115 1.59 -3.08 7.88
N ARG A 116 2.08 -2.02 7.24
CA ARG A 116 3.07 -1.11 7.87
C ARG A 116 2.50 -0.41 9.10
N GLN A 117 1.23 -0.05 9.08
CA GLN A 117 0.54 0.48 10.25
C GLN A 117 0.50 -0.55 11.38
N HIS A 118 0.09 -1.79 11.09
CA HIS A 118 0.10 -2.86 12.11
C HIS A 118 1.50 -3.11 12.69
N ILE A 119 2.55 -3.04 11.86
CA ILE A 119 3.95 -3.12 12.31
C ILE A 119 4.28 -1.95 13.25
N ALA A 120 3.95 -0.71 12.86
CA ALA A 120 4.20 0.48 13.67
C ALA A 120 3.44 0.44 15.02
N GLU A 121 2.22 -0.07 15.02
CA GLU A 121 1.36 -0.25 16.19
C GLU A 121 1.73 -1.49 17.04
N LYS A 122 2.64 -2.34 16.55
CA LYS A 122 3.05 -3.61 17.20
C LYS A 122 1.87 -4.53 17.53
N THR A 123 0.89 -4.62 16.65
CA THR A 123 -0.21 -5.58 16.79
C THR A 123 0.29 -7.01 16.57
N GLU A 124 -0.50 -8.03 16.95
CA GLU A 124 -0.12 -9.44 16.70
C GLU A 124 0.19 -9.70 15.21
N VAL A 125 -0.66 -9.17 14.31
CA VAL A 125 -0.43 -9.24 12.86
C VAL A 125 0.82 -8.45 12.47
N GLY A 126 1.07 -7.30 13.10
CA GLY A 126 2.24 -6.48 12.85
C GLY A 126 3.56 -7.18 13.19
N LEU A 127 3.62 -7.84 14.34
CA LEU A 127 4.80 -8.59 14.78
C LEU A 127 5.11 -9.77 13.85
N LEU A 128 4.06 -10.46 13.36
CA LEU A 128 4.21 -11.52 12.36
C LEU A 128 4.62 -10.96 10.99
N ALA A 129 4.12 -9.78 10.63
CA ALA A 129 4.37 -9.14 9.34
C ALA A 129 5.76 -8.51 9.24
N GLU A 130 6.34 -8.04 10.35
CA GLU A 130 7.54 -7.21 10.36
C GLU A 130 8.72 -7.85 9.59
N SER A 131 9.10 -9.07 9.96
CA SER A 131 10.22 -9.78 9.33
C SER A 131 9.93 -10.14 7.87
N ILE A 132 8.70 -10.57 7.58
CA ILE A 132 8.27 -10.98 6.24
C ILE A 132 8.25 -9.78 5.28
N VAL A 133 7.70 -8.65 5.71
CA VAL A 133 7.62 -7.42 4.90
C VAL A 133 9.01 -6.84 4.66
N ALA A 134 9.87 -6.85 5.69
CA ALA A 134 11.26 -6.39 5.61
C ALA A 134 12.10 -7.25 4.65
N SER A 135 11.85 -8.56 4.54
CA SER A 135 12.52 -9.41 3.55
C SER A 135 11.91 -9.33 2.14
N GLY A 136 10.85 -8.53 1.97
CA GLY A 136 10.09 -8.43 0.72
C GLY A 136 9.22 -9.65 0.43
N GLY A 137 8.84 -10.43 1.44
CA GLY A 137 7.97 -11.60 1.35
C GLY A 137 6.48 -11.28 1.32
N LEU A 138 5.67 -12.34 1.17
CA LEU A 138 4.22 -12.31 1.28
C LEU A 138 3.77 -12.99 2.56
N LEU A 139 2.80 -12.40 3.25
CA LEU A 139 2.15 -13.04 4.38
C LEU A 139 1.29 -14.22 3.93
N PRO A 140 1.02 -15.19 4.83
CA PRO A 140 0.07 -16.26 4.58
C PRO A 140 -1.31 -15.75 4.13
N ASP A 141 -1.91 -16.47 3.17
CA ASP A 141 -3.14 -16.08 2.49
C ASP A 141 -4.34 -15.91 3.45
N ASP A 142 -4.45 -16.76 4.47
CA ASP A 142 -5.52 -16.75 5.46
C ASP A 142 -5.45 -15.54 6.40
N ILE A 143 -4.24 -15.18 6.83
CA ILE A 143 -4.00 -13.98 7.65
C ILE A 143 -4.36 -12.74 6.83
N MET A 144 -3.88 -12.65 5.59
CA MET A 144 -4.17 -11.53 4.71
C MET A 144 -5.66 -11.39 4.41
N LEU A 145 -6.36 -12.50 4.14
CA LEU A 145 -7.80 -12.48 3.92
C LEU A 145 -8.53 -11.93 5.14
N LYS A 146 -8.23 -12.41 6.36
CA LYS A 146 -8.88 -11.92 7.59
C LYS A 146 -8.70 -10.41 7.79
N VAL A 147 -7.48 -9.92 7.59
CA VAL A 147 -7.18 -8.48 7.71
C VAL A 147 -8.00 -7.65 6.71
N VAL A 148 -8.05 -8.07 5.45
CA VAL A 148 -8.76 -7.33 4.38
C VAL A 148 -10.28 -7.42 4.54
N THR A 149 -10.81 -8.62 4.75
CA THR A 149 -12.25 -8.89 4.82
C THR A 149 -12.93 -8.18 5.99
N SER A 150 -12.27 -8.10 7.15
CA SER A 150 -12.76 -7.34 8.30
C SER A 150 -13.06 -5.87 7.99
N LYS A 151 -12.33 -5.30 7.02
CA LYS A 151 -12.52 -3.91 6.56
C LYS A 151 -13.50 -3.82 5.40
N LEU A 152 -13.46 -4.76 4.46
CA LEU A 152 -14.39 -4.79 3.32
C LEU A 152 -15.85 -4.95 3.75
N ASP A 153 -16.10 -5.70 4.81
CA ASP A 153 -17.45 -5.91 5.34
C ASP A 153 -18.10 -4.61 5.85
N LEU A 154 -17.28 -3.63 6.24
CA LEU A 154 -17.75 -2.29 6.63
C LEU A 154 -18.04 -1.37 5.43
N LEU A 155 -17.66 -1.79 4.21
CA LEU A 155 -17.69 -0.98 2.99
C LEU A 155 -18.69 -1.49 1.94
N GLN A 156 -19.62 -2.38 2.31
CA GLN A 156 -20.54 -3.03 1.37
C GLN A 156 -21.35 -2.06 0.50
N ASN A 157 -21.72 -0.90 1.06
CA ASN A 157 -22.53 0.13 0.41
C ASN A 157 -21.71 1.31 -0.10
N ARG A 158 -20.39 1.15 -0.27
CA ARG A 158 -19.48 2.20 -0.74
C ARG A 158 -18.66 1.75 -1.93
N HIS A 159 -18.27 2.71 -2.76
CA HIS A 159 -17.26 2.46 -3.79
C HIS A 159 -15.91 2.24 -3.12
N TRP A 160 -15.18 1.21 -3.53
CA TRP A 160 -13.87 0.91 -2.98
C TRP A 160 -12.83 0.44 -3.99
N ILE A 161 -11.57 0.70 -3.65
CA ILE A 161 -10.39 0.23 -4.38
C ILE A 161 -9.49 -0.55 -3.42
N LEU A 162 -9.12 -1.76 -3.81
CA LEU A 162 -8.07 -2.55 -3.17
C LEU A 162 -6.76 -2.37 -3.94
N ASP A 163 -5.73 -1.83 -3.27
CA ASP A 163 -4.36 -1.73 -3.78
C ASP A 163 -3.48 -2.78 -3.11
N GLY A 164 -2.85 -3.61 -3.95
CA GLY A 164 -1.84 -4.57 -3.51
C GLY A 164 -2.38 -5.87 -2.90
N PHE A 165 -3.68 -6.15 -3.04
CA PHE A 165 -4.31 -7.43 -2.73
C PHE A 165 -5.42 -7.74 -3.75
N PRO A 166 -5.58 -9.00 -4.19
CA PRO A 166 -4.76 -10.18 -3.87
C PRO A 166 -3.36 -10.13 -4.49
N ARG A 167 -2.43 -10.97 -4.00
CA ARG A 167 -1.07 -11.14 -4.59
C ARG A 167 -0.77 -12.56 -5.04
N THR A 168 -1.58 -13.52 -4.63
CA THR A 168 -1.51 -14.92 -5.03
C THR A 168 -2.87 -15.35 -5.58
N VAL A 169 -2.89 -16.38 -6.45
CA VAL A 169 -4.15 -16.97 -6.95
C VAL A 169 -5.02 -17.51 -5.81
N GLY A 170 -4.40 -18.03 -4.74
CA GLY A 170 -5.10 -18.47 -3.53
C GLY A 170 -5.89 -17.33 -2.89
N GLN A 171 -5.25 -16.18 -2.66
CA GLN A 171 -5.92 -14.97 -2.17
C GLN A 171 -7.04 -14.49 -3.09
N GLY A 172 -6.85 -14.58 -4.41
CA GLY A 172 -7.86 -14.20 -5.40
C GLY A 172 -9.13 -15.03 -5.26
N LYS A 173 -9.00 -16.37 -5.23
CA LYS A 173 -10.14 -17.28 -5.05
C LYS A 173 -10.85 -17.03 -3.72
N LEU A 174 -10.10 -16.89 -2.64
CA LEU A 174 -10.66 -16.62 -1.31
C LEU A 174 -11.42 -15.28 -1.25
N LEU A 175 -10.93 -14.25 -1.93
CA LEU A 175 -11.62 -12.97 -2.05
C LEU A 175 -12.91 -13.12 -2.87
N ASP A 176 -12.85 -13.82 -4.00
CA ASP A 176 -13.98 -14.03 -4.88
C ASP A 176 -15.11 -14.81 -4.17
N ASP A 177 -14.76 -15.86 -3.42
CA ASP A 177 -15.68 -16.65 -2.59
C ASP A 177 -16.34 -15.76 -1.52
N HIS A 178 -15.54 -14.94 -0.82
CA HIS A 178 -16.02 -14.02 0.22
C HIS A 178 -17.01 -12.98 -0.31
N LEU A 179 -16.73 -12.42 -1.49
CA LEU A 179 -17.58 -11.43 -2.16
C LEU A 179 -18.85 -12.08 -2.74
N SER A 180 -18.73 -13.28 -3.30
CA SER A 180 -19.86 -14.04 -3.86
C SER A 180 -20.85 -14.44 -2.77
N ALA A 181 -20.37 -14.89 -1.60
CA ALA A 181 -21.20 -15.21 -0.44
C ALA A 181 -22.05 -14.01 0.05
N ARG A 182 -21.63 -12.78 -0.25
CA ARG A 182 -22.33 -11.54 0.11
C ARG A 182 -23.14 -10.93 -1.04
N GLY A 183 -23.16 -11.58 -2.20
CA GLY A 183 -23.79 -11.02 -3.40
C GLY A 183 -23.14 -9.72 -3.89
N THR A 184 -21.87 -9.47 -3.54
CA THR A 184 -21.14 -8.24 -3.86
C THR A 184 -19.92 -8.50 -4.75
N PRO A 185 -20.10 -9.07 -5.96
CA PRO A 185 -18.98 -9.46 -6.82
C PRO A 185 -18.14 -8.26 -7.24
N LEU A 186 -16.89 -8.56 -7.62
CA LEU A 186 -15.95 -7.58 -8.12
C LEU A 186 -16.43 -6.97 -9.44
N SER A 187 -16.27 -5.66 -9.59
CA SER A 187 -16.74 -4.97 -10.80
C SER A 187 -15.63 -4.68 -11.80
N LEU A 188 -14.42 -4.38 -11.31
CA LEU A 188 -13.31 -3.92 -12.15
C LEU A 188 -11.97 -4.42 -11.61
N VAL A 189 -11.13 -4.93 -12.50
CA VAL A 189 -9.73 -5.26 -12.28
C VAL A 189 -8.92 -4.41 -13.23
N VAL A 190 -8.01 -3.61 -12.69
CA VAL A 190 -7.10 -2.77 -13.47
C VAL A 190 -5.69 -3.30 -13.32
N ASN A 191 -5.04 -3.59 -14.44
CA ASN A 191 -3.63 -3.91 -14.50
C ASN A 191 -2.84 -2.69 -15.00
N LEU A 192 -1.84 -2.26 -14.23
CA LEU A 192 -0.91 -1.23 -14.65
C LEU A 192 0.33 -1.87 -15.30
N ASP A 193 0.46 -1.68 -16.60
CA ASP A 193 1.59 -2.15 -17.38
C ASP A 193 2.60 -1.02 -17.58
N VAL A 194 3.64 -1.03 -16.74
CA VAL A 194 4.71 -0.05 -16.73
C VAL A 194 6.04 -0.76 -17.03
N PRO A 195 6.89 -0.20 -17.92
CA PRO A 195 8.20 -0.78 -18.22
C PRO A 195 9.11 -0.87 -17.00
N ASP A 196 9.89 -1.96 -16.91
CA ASP A 196 10.77 -2.25 -15.76
C ASP A 196 11.86 -1.18 -15.58
N SER A 197 12.36 -0.60 -16.69
CA SER A 197 13.34 0.48 -16.68
C SER A 197 12.86 1.73 -15.95
N VAL A 198 11.56 2.03 -16.06
CA VAL A 198 10.92 3.19 -15.40
C VAL A 198 10.65 2.89 -13.93
N ILE A 199 10.37 1.64 -13.58
CA ILE A 199 10.05 1.25 -12.20
C ILE A 199 11.25 1.42 -11.27
N LEU A 200 12.44 1.04 -11.73
CA LEU A 200 13.67 1.12 -10.96
C LEU A 200 13.97 2.56 -10.53
N SER A 201 13.95 3.50 -11.47
CA SER A 201 14.18 4.92 -11.16
C SER A 201 13.14 5.48 -10.18
N ARG A 202 11.86 5.09 -10.34
CA ARG A 202 10.79 5.53 -9.45
C ARG A 202 10.97 5.10 -8.01
N ILE A 203 11.49 3.90 -7.78
CA ILE A 203 11.70 3.37 -6.42
C ILE A 203 12.89 4.05 -5.77
N SER A 204 13.99 4.19 -6.50
CA SER A 204 15.17 4.93 -6.03
C SER A 204 14.86 6.36 -5.63
N ASP A 205 13.95 7.03 -6.36
CA ASP A 205 13.56 8.42 -6.10
C ASP A 205 12.36 8.58 -5.15
N ARG A 206 11.80 7.49 -4.63
CA ARG A 206 10.60 7.53 -3.78
C ARG A 206 10.90 8.05 -2.37
N TRP A 207 10.15 9.01 -1.90
CA TRP A 207 10.17 9.52 -0.53
C TRP A 207 8.79 9.40 0.08
N VAL A 208 8.71 9.15 1.38
CA VAL A 208 7.44 8.86 2.05
C VAL A 208 7.37 9.60 3.38
N HIS A 209 6.22 10.19 3.62
CA HIS A 209 5.86 10.72 4.93
C HIS A 209 5.27 9.58 5.76
N LEU A 210 5.96 9.13 6.82
CA LEU A 210 5.57 7.93 7.57
C LEU A 210 4.21 8.10 8.27
N SER A 211 3.96 9.27 8.83
CA SER A 211 2.75 9.56 9.61
C SER A 211 1.48 9.53 8.76
N SER A 212 1.55 10.01 7.51
CA SER A 212 0.38 10.08 6.60
C SER A 212 0.36 9.03 5.49
N GLY A 213 1.49 8.37 5.22
CA GLY A 213 1.66 7.50 4.07
C GLY A 213 1.80 8.23 2.72
N ARG A 214 1.82 9.57 2.68
CA ARG A 214 1.99 10.34 1.43
C ARG A 214 3.32 10.01 0.77
N VAL A 215 3.29 9.88 -0.55
CA VAL A 215 4.43 9.48 -1.37
C VAL A 215 4.83 10.61 -2.32
N TYR A 216 6.11 10.92 -2.31
CA TYR A 216 6.78 11.89 -3.17
C TYR A 216 7.78 11.17 -4.07
N ASN A 217 8.07 11.76 -5.23
CA ASN A 217 9.11 11.27 -6.12
C ASN A 217 9.87 12.48 -6.67
N LEU A 218 11.17 12.53 -6.46
CA LEU A 218 11.96 13.73 -6.78
C LEU A 218 11.91 14.12 -8.26
N SER A 219 11.73 13.15 -9.15
CA SER A 219 11.73 13.36 -10.60
C SER A 219 10.38 13.84 -11.14
N TYR A 220 9.26 13.46 -10.50
CA TYR A 220 7.92 13.65 -11.07
C TYR A 220 6.93 14.35 -10.13
N ASN A 221 7.00 14.08 -8.83
CA ASN A 221 6.17 14.72 -7.82
C ASN A 221 7.04 15.13 -6.63
N PRO A 222 7.98 16.09 -6.83
CA PRO A 222 8.87 16.53 -5.78
C PRO A 222 8.07 17.27 -4.70
N PRO A 223 8.47 17.18 -3.42
CA PRO A 223 7.89 18.03 -2.39
C PRO A 223 8.22 19.50 -2.69
N LYS A 224 7.36 20.42 -2.27
CA LYS A 224 7.56 21.87 -2.41
C LYS A 224 8.83 22.33 -1.70
N VAL A 225 9.11 21.72 -0.54
CA VAL A 225 10.34 21.92 0.22
C VAL A 225 11.07 20.59 0.27
N ALA A 226 12.33 20.59 -0.18
CA ALA A 226 13.14 19.38 -0.22
C ALA A 226 13.18 18.68 1.15
N GLY A 227 12.87 17.37 1.15
CA GLY A 227 12.89 16.55 2.36
C GLY A 227 11.73 16.75 3.34
N HIS A 228 10.72 17.58 3.02
CA HIS A 228 9.62 17.87 3.94
C HIS A 228 8.25 17.62 3.28
N ASP A 229 7.29 17.16 4.07
CA ASP A 229 5.92 16.93 3.65
C ASP A 229 5.16 18.24 3.39
N ASP A 230 4.43 18.30 2.29
CA ASP A 230 3.77 19.53 1.81
C ASP A 230 2.61 20.03 2.68
N GLU A 231 2.05 19.16 3.52
CA GLU A 231 0.89 19.48 4.36
C GLU A 231 1.28 19.72 5.81
N THR A 232 2.20 18.92 6.35
CA THR A 232 2.58 18.94 7.76
C THR A 232 3.91 19.63 8.01
N GLY A 233 4.79 19.72 6.99
CA GLY A 233 6.16 20.16 7.14
C GLY A 233 7.06 19.16 7.89
N GLU A 234 6.57 17.95 8.20
CA GLU A 234 7.37 16.89 8.83
C GLU A 234 8.38 16.29 7.84
N PRO A 235 9.51 15.71 8.33
CA PRO A 235 10.55 15.17 7.47
C PRO A 235 10.08 13.93 6.69
N LEU A 236 10.45 13.88 5.41
CA LEU A 236 10.27 12.71 4.56
C LEU A 236 11.39 11.70 4.79
N THR A 237 11.08 10.43 4.61
CA THR A 237 12.05 9.33 4.76
C THR A 237 11.98 8.37 3.58
N LYS A 238 13.06 7.61 3.36
CA LYS A 238 13.03 6.44 2.49
C LYS A 238 12.37 5.30 3.24
N ARG A 239 11.60 4.47 2.52
CA ARG A 239 11.10 3.24 3.15
C ARG A 239 12.27 2.27 3.37
N PRO A 240 12.28 1.52 4.48
CA PRO A 240 13.36 0.56 4.76
C PRO A 240 13.43 -0.55 3.71
N ASP A 241 12.30 -0.83 3.04
CA ASP A 241 12.15 -1.83 1.98
C ASP A 241 12.44 -1.33 0.56
N ASP A 242 12.88 -0.08 0.39
CA ASP A 242 13.23 0.51 -0.92
C ASP A 242 14.73 0.40 -1.22
N ASN A 243 15.22 -0.82 -1.30
CA ASN A 243 16.58 -1.11 -1.78
C ASN A 243 16.57 -2.05 -3.00
N PRO A 244 17.64 -2.08 -3.82
CA PRO A 244 17.68 -2.86 -5.05
C PRO A 244 17.44 -4.36 -4.85
N GLU A 245 17.98 -4.94 -3.77
CA GLU A 245 17.88 -6.37 -3.48
C GLU A 245 16.44 -6.78 -3.15
N ILE A 246 15.77 -6.03 -2.26
CA ILE A 246 14.37 -6.24 -1.91
C ILE A 246 13.48 -5.98 -3.12
N PHE A 247 13.79 -4.96 -3.92
CA PHE A 247 13.05 -4.70 -5.14
C PHE A 247 13.10 -5.87 -6.12
N ALA A 248 14.30 -6.41 -6.38
CA ALA A 248 14.47 -7.58 -7.24
C ALA A 248 13.63 -8.76 -6.76
N ARG A 249 13.68 -9.07 -5.45
CA ARG A 249 12.84 -10.13 -4.84
C ARG A 249 11.34 -9.87 -5.02
N ARG A 250 10.89 -8.63 -4.84
CA ARG A 250 9.47 -8.27 -5.02
C ARG A 250 9.03 -8.36 -6.47
N LEU A 251 9.92 -8.03 -7.40
CA LEU A 251 9.66 -8.15 -8.83
C LEU A 251 9.58 -9.63 -9.24
N GLU A 252 10.50 -10.46 -8.77
CA GLU A 252 10.47 -11.91 -8.96
C GLU A 252 9.17 -12.53 -8.41
N GLN A 253 8.81 -12.21 -7.16
CA GLN A 253 7.55 -12.65 -6.57
C GLN A 253 6.31 -12.16 -7.33
N PHE A 254 6.35 -10.93 -7.85
CA PHE A 254 5.26 -10.43 -8.69
C PHE A 254 5.06 -11.33 -9.92
N TYR A 255 6.12 -11.68 -10.63
CA TYR A 255 6.03 -12.58 -11.78
C TYR A 255 5.60 -13.99 -11.39
N ALA A 256 6.12 -14.53 -10.28
CA ALA A 256 5.83 -15.90 -9.84
C ALA A 256 4.40 -16.08 -9.31
N SER A 257 3.87 -15.09 -8.58
CA SER A 257 2.62 -15.24 -7.82
C SER A 257 1.50 -14.30 -8.24
N THR A 258 1.82 -13.06 -8.63
CA THR A 258 0.82 -12.03 -8.93
C THR A 258 0.45 -12.00 -10.41
N SER A 259 1.39 -12.17 -11.34
CA SER A 259 1.08 -12.22 -12.78
C SER A 259 0.01 -13.26 -13.16
N PRO A 260 -0.01 -14.48 -12.57
CA PRO A 260 -1.07 -15.47 -12.83
C PRO A 260 -2.48 -15.00 -12.44
N LEU A 261 -2.62 -14.01 -11.54
CA LEU A 261 -3.93 -13.47 -11.17
C LEU A 261 -4.65 -12.80 -12.33
N LEU A 262 -3.90 -12.18 -13.27
CA LEU A 262 -4.52 -11.56 -14.45
C LEU A 262 -5.21 -12.62 -15.32
N ALA A 263 -4.60 -13.79 -15.47
CA ALA A 263 -5.21 -14.91 -16.19
C ALA A 263 -6.45 -15.43 -15.46
N HIS A 264 -6.38 -15.58 -14.13
CA HIS A 264 -7.53 -15.97 -13.29
C HIS A 264 -8.72 -15.00 -13.47
N TYR A 265 -8.50 -13.70 -13.30
CA TYR A 265 -9.58 -12.71 -13.43
C TYR A 265 -10.08 -12.55 -14.87
N SER A 266 -9.23 -12.73 -15.87
CA SER A 266 -9.64 -12.72 -17.28
C SER A 266 -10.54 -13.91 -17.62
N ALA A 267 -10.22 -15.10 -17.09
CA ALA A 267 -11.06 -16.28 -17.23
C ALA A 267 -12.41 -16.11 -16.51
N LEU A 268 -12.41 -15.53 -15.30
CA LEU A 268 -13.63 -15.24 -14.55
C LEU A 268 -14.52 -14.22 -15.29
N ALA A 269 -13.92 -13.19 -15.88
CA ALA A 269 -14.61 -12.19 -16.69
C ALA A 269 -15.26 -12.79 -17.94
N ALA A 270 -14.63 -13.78 -18.57
CA ALA A 270 -15.18 -14.47 -19.74
C ALA A 270 -16.33 -15.42 -19.41
N GLY A 271 -16.33 -16.01 -18.20
CA GLY A 271 -17.34 -16.99 -17.77
C GLY A 271 -18.60 -16.39 -17.15
N THR A 272 -18.61 -15.11 -16.79
CA THR A 272 -19.75 -14.45 -16.14
C THR A 272 -20.55 -13.63 -17.16
N GLY A 273 -21.88 -13.80 -17.20
CA GLY A 273 -22.79 -13.00 -18.05
C GLY A 273 -22.85 -11.53 -17.64
N ALA A 274 -23.86 -10.77 -18.07
CA ALA A 274 -23.97 -9.29 -17.98
C ALA A 274 -23.56 -8.57 -16.66
N ALA A 275 -23.45 -9.27 -15.52
CA ALA A 275 -22.86 -8.79 -14.27
C ALA A 275 -21.33 -8.97 -14.14
N ALA A 276 -20.64 -9.26 -15.25
CA ALA A 276 -19.23 -9.65 -15.27
C ALA A 276 -18.28 -8.63 -14.64
N THR A 277 -17.28 -9.16 -13.93
CA THR A 277 -16.04 -8.48 -13.58
C THR A 277 -15.33 -8.06 -14.87
N ARG A 278 -14.93 -6.79 -14.98
CA ARG A 278 -14.18 -6.31 -16.15
C ARG A 278 -12.70 -6.31 -15.84
N VAL A 279 -11.88 -6.75 -16.80
CA VAL A 279 -10.41 -6.66 -16.70
C VAL A 279 -9.92 -5.65 -17.74
N VAL A 280 -9.11 -4.69 -17.32
CA VAL A 280 -8.53 -3.65 -18.19
C VAL A 280 -7.04 -3.53 -17.90
N THR A 281 -6.23 -3.49 -18.96
CA THR A 281 -4.80 -3.18 -18.85
C THR A 281 -4.57 -1.75 -19.32
N LEU A 282 -3.88 -0.96 -18.49
CA LEU A 282 -3.50 0.42 -18.77
C LEU A 282 -1.99 0.49 -18.88
N SER A 283 -1.50 0.87 -20.05
CA SER A 283 -0.05 0.96 -20.33
C SER A 283 0.40 2.40 -20.34
N GLY A 284 1.61 2.65 -19.82
CA GLY A 284 2.23 3.97 -19.83
C GLY A 284 3.52 4.04 -19.02
N SER A 285 4.34 5.05 -19.32
CA SER A 285 5.61 5.31 -18.62
C SER A 285 5.47 6.35 -17.51
N THR A 286 4.35 7.10 -17.46
CA THR A 286 4.10 8.11 -16.43
C THR A 286 2.68 7.98 -15.86
N SER A 287 2.46 8.50 -14.64
CA SER A 287 1.12 8.52 -14.05
C SER A 287 0.16 9.43 -14.81
N ASP A 288 0.65 10.47 -15.51
CA ASP A 288 -0.20 11.35 -16.32
C ASP A 288 -0.66 10.71 -17.63
N GLU A 289 0.12 9.80 -18.22
CA GLU A 289 -0.33 9.02 -19.38
C GLU A 289 -1.41 8.00 -18.99
N ILE A 290 -1.27 7.38 -17.82
CA ILE A 290 -2.17 6.32 -17.36
C ILE A 290 -3.46 6.89 -16.77
N TRP A 291 -3.39 8.06 -16.11
CA TRP A 291 -4.52 8.70 -15.46
C TRP A 291 -5.77 8.87 -16.36
N PRO A 292 -5.70 9.48 -17.56
CA PRO A 292 -6.87 9.70 -18.39
C PRO A 292 -7.51 8.39 -18.86
N GLN A 293 -6.71 7.33 -19.04
CA GLN A 293 -7.22 6.01 -19.40
C GLN A 293 -7.99 5.37 -18.24
N LEU A 294 -7.44 5.47 -17.02
CA LEU A 294 -8.07 4.98 -15.80
C LEU A 294 -9.37 5.72 -15.51
N GLU A 295 -9.31 7.05 -15.50
CA GLU A 295 -10.46 7.91 -15.24
C GLU A 295 -11.55 7.74 -16.31
N GLY A 296 -11.16 7.65 -17.58
CA GLY A 296 -12.08 7.37 -18.69
C GLY A 296 -12.82 6.04 -18.50
N THR A 297 -12.11 4.99 -18.07
CA THR A 297 -12.69 3.68 -17.78
C THR A 297 -13.68 3.73 -16.62
N VAL A 298 -13.32 4.41 -15.52
CA VAL A 298 -14.22 4.54 -14.37
C VAL A 298 -15.47 5.32 -14.75
N ARG A 299 -15.31 6.46 -15.44
CA ARG A 299 -16.44 7.32 -15.83
C ARG A 299 -17.38 6.65 -16.84
N ALA A 300 -16.84 5.90 -17.80
CA ALA A 300 -17.65 5.25 -18.83
C ALA A 300 -18.52 4.11 -18.28
N HIS A 301 -18.05 3.40 -17.24
CA HIS A 301 -18.70 2.18 -16.75
C HIS A 301 -19.39 2.35 -15.40
N PHE A 302 -19.08 3.41 -14.66
CA PHE A 302 -19.54 3.63 -13.28
C PHE A 302 -20.06 5.06 -13.10
N SER A 303 -21.12 5.42 -13.84
CA SER A 303 -21.77 6.74 -13.79
C SER A 303 -22.37 7.11 -12.42
N GLY A 304 -22.57 6.12 -11.54
CA GLY A 304 -23.02 6.33 -10.16
C GLY A 304 -21.95 6.87 -9.21
N VAL A 305 -20.67 6.86 -9.60
CA VAL A 305 -19.58 7.35 -8.75
C VAL A 305 -19.63 8.88 -8.72
N ARG A 306 -19.97 9.44 -7.57
CA ARG A 306 -20.08 10.88 -7.37
C ARG A 306 -18.70 11.52 -7.30
N GLU A 307 -18.52 12.62 -8.03
CA GLU A 307 -17.36 13.50 -7.84
C GLU A 307 -17.46 14.19 -6.48
N ARG A 308 -16.33 14.28 -5.77
CA ARG A 308 -16.27 15.09 -4.56
C ARG A 308 -16.39 16.55 -4.97
N PRO A 309 -17.21 17.35 -4.28
CA PRO A 309 -17.23 18.79 -4.53
C PRO A 309 -15.82 19.34 -4.33
N GLU A 310 -15.32 20.11 -5.29
CA GLU A 310 -14.06 20.79 -5.11
C GLU A 310 -14.16 21.61 -3.83
N VAL A 311 -13.25 21.35 -2.89
CA VAL A 311 -13.04 22.24 -1.76
C VAL A 311 -12.46 23.52 -2.36
N LYS A 312 -13.34 24.42 -2.84
CA LYS A 312 -12.98 25.81 -3.03
C LYS A 312 -12.37 26.20 -1.71
N ARG A 313 -11.05 26.45 -1.68
CA ARG A 313 -10.41 27.13 -0.56
C ARG A 313 -11.25 28.38 -0.39
N ARG A 314 -12.17 28.38 0.59
CA ARG A 314 -12.82 29.61 1.00
C ARG A 314 -11.62 30.45 1.39
N HIS A 315 -11.32 31.49 0.62
CA HIS A 315 -10.41 32.53 1.07
C HIS A 315 -10.90 32.84 2.48
N SER A 316 -10.09 32.49 3.47
CA SER A 316 -10.46 32.76 4.85
C SER A 316 -10.72 34.27 4.91
N LEU A 317 -11.66 34.72 5.76
CA LEU A 317 -11.84 36.16 5.97
C LEU A 317 -10.49 36.82 6.27
N SER A 318 -9.58 36.10 6.91
CA SER A 318 -8.17 36.42 7.11
C SER A 318 -7.41 36.72 5.81
N ASP A 319 -7.53 35.89 4.77
CA ASP A 319 -6.86 36.10 3.48
C ASP A 319 -7.41 37.32 2.72
N ALA A 320 -8.73 37.55 2.81
CA ALA A 320 -9.37 38.71 2.22
C ALA A 320 -8.97 40.01 2.94
N VAL A 321 -8.90 39.98 4.28
CA VAL A 321 -8.45 41.11 5.11
C VAL A 321 -6.96 41.41 4.85
N LEU A 322 -6.10 40.39 4.80
CA LEU A 322 -4.67 40.56 4.48
C LEU A 322 -4.47 41.08 3.05
N ALA A 323 -5.31 40.69 2.09
CA ALA A 323 -5.28 41.24 0.74
C ALA A 323 -5.73 42.70 0.68
N GLN A 324 -6.68 43.09 1.54
CA GLN A 324 -7.16 44.47 1.66
C GLN A 324 -6.09 45.38 2.31
N GLU A 325 -5.44 44.93 3.39
CA GLU A 325 -4.33 45.65 4.02
C GLU A 325 -3.14 45.84 3.07
N ARG A 326 -2.82 44.83 2.25
CA ARG A 326 -1.77 44.96 1.22
C ARG A 326 -2.14 45.98 0.15
N ARG A 327 -3.40 46.05 -0.26
CA ARG A 327 -3.89 47.06 -1.23
C ARG A 327 -3.87 48.47 -0.65
N GLU A 328 -4.20 48.64 0.63
CA GLU A 328 -4.14 49.95 1.30
C GLU A 328 -2.70 50.42 1.49
N LYS A 329 -1.79 49.55 1.94
CA LYS A 329 -0.35 49.88 2.05
C LYS A 329 0.26 50.24 0.69
N GLY A 330 -0.13 49.57 -0.39
CA GLY A 330 0.31 49.90 -1.75
C GLY A 330 -0.17 51.27 -2.24
N LYS A 331 -1.38 51.71 -1.84
CA LYS A 331 -1.92 53.04 -2.19
C LYS A 331 -1.27 54.18 -1.41
N VAL A 332 -0.84 53.92 -0.17
CA VAL A 332 -0.10 54.90 0.63
C VAL A 332 1.29 55.13 0.06
N LEU A 333 1.94 54.08 -0.46
CA LEU A 333 3.28 54.19 -1.09
C LEU A 333 3.28 54.90 -2.46
N GLN A 334 2.14 54.97 -3.14
CA GLN A 334 2.00 55.71 -4.42
C GLN A 334 1.58 57.17 -4.25
N ARG A 335 1.29 57.61 -3.01
CA ARG A 335 0.88 58.99 -2.68
C ARG A 335 1.91 59.75 -1.84
N ALA A 336 3.05 59.14 -1.53
CA ALA A 336 4.24 59.78 -0.96
C ALA A 336 5.29 59.95 -2.06
#